data_AF-A0A523Y8Q5-F1
#
_entry.id   AF-A0A523Y8Q5-F1
#
_cell.length_a   1.000
_cell.length_b   1.000
_cell.length_c   1.000
_cell.angle_alpha   90.00
_cell.angle_beta   90.00
_cell.angle_gamma   90.00
#
_symmetry.space_group_name_H-M   'P 1'
#
loop_
_entity.id
_entity.type
_entity.pdbx_description
1 polymer ?
#
loop_
_entity_poly.entity_id
_entity_poly.type
_entity_poly.pdbx_seq_one_letter_code
_entity_poly.pdbx_strand_id
1 'polypeptide(L)' 'EPNLVDVLRNPTHRKVLIYPLAFTLDNSETVFELDIEHREIAQKIKYEDYIVASCMNDSNKFTKFIVDKVNAV' A
#
# COMPACT_ATOMS: atom_id res chain seq x y z
N GLU A 1 0.75 -16.50 8.71
CA GLU A 1 -0.07 -15.35 8.27
C GLU A 1 -0.55 -15.58 6.84
N PRO A 2 -1.68 -15.01 6.41
CA PRO A 2 -2.12 -15.12 5.02
C PRO A 2 -1.25 -14.25 4.10
N ASN A 3 -0.92 -14.77 2.92
CA ASN A 3 -0.27 -13.99 1.85
C ASN A 3 -1.31 -13.05 1.21
N LEU A 4 -0.91 -11.82 0.89
CA LEU A 4 -1.77 -10.82 0.24
C LEU A 4 -2.42 -11.36 -1.04
N VAL A 5 -1.67 -12.08 -1.89
CA VAL A 5 -2.20 -12.64 -3.15
C VAL A 5 -3.34 -13.62 -2.88
N ASP A 6 -3.22 -14.46 -1.85
CA ASP A 6 -4.24 -15.46 -1.51
C ASP A 6 -5.52 -14.79 -0.99
N VAL A 7 -5.37 -13.69 -0.24
CA VAL A 7 -6.48 -12.85 0.21
C VAL A 7 -7.15 -12.17 -0.98
N LEU A 8 -6.37 -11.61 -1.91
CA LEU A 8 -6.91 -10.95 -3.11
C LEU A 8 -7.66 -11.93 -4.01
N ARG A 9 -7.23 -13.20 -4.04
CA ARG A 9 -7.88 -14.28 -4.80
C ARG A 9 -9.23 -14.72 -4.24
N ASN A 10 -9.45 -14.53 -2.95
CA ASN A 10 -10.65 -14.97 -2.24
C ASN A 10 -11.32 -13.80 -1.48
N PRO A 11 -11.80 -12.75 -2.18
CA PRO A 11 -12.36 -11.58 -1.53
C PRO A 11 -13.66 -11.88 -0.78
N THR A 12 -13.80 -11.32 0.42
CA THR A 12 -15.09 -11.13 1.07
C THR A 12 -15.81 -9.86 0.57
N HIS A 13 -15.06 -8.90 0.02
CA HIS A 13 -15.54 -7.63 -0.52
C HIS A 13 -14.88 -7.29 -1.85
N ARG A 14 -15.60 -6.57 -2.72
CA ARG A 14 -15.11 -6.16 -4.06
C ARG A 14 -14.36 -4.82 -4.07
N LYS A 15 -14.23 -4.16 -2.93
CA LYS A 15 -13.49 -2.90 -2.78
C LYS A 15 -12.36 -3.12 -1.78
N VAL A 16 -11.14 -2.76 -2.17
CA VAL A 16 -9.95 -2.95 -1.35
C VAL A 16 -9.02 -1.73 -1.40
N LEU A 17 -8.47 -1.40 -0.24
CA LEU A 17 -7.41 -0.43 -0.05
C LEU A 17 -6.19 -1.15 0.53
N ILE A 18 -5.09 -1.16 -0.22
CA ILE A 18 -3.79 -1.67 0.21
C ILE A 18 -2.99 -0.53 0.81
N TYR A 19 -2.53 -0.72 2.04
CA TYR A 19 -1.72 0.27 2.75
C TYR A 19 -0.34 -0.32 3.12
N PRO A 20 0.77 0.17 2.55
CA PRO A 20 2.11 -0.34 2.82
C PRO A 20 2.65 0.17 4.16
N LEU A 21 2.23 -0.47 5.26
CA LEU A 21 2.57 -0.01 6.63
C LEU A 21 4.04 -0.17 7.01
N ALA A 22 4.77 -1.07 6.34
CA ALA A 22 6.18 -1.32 6.61
C ALA A 22 7.12 -0.34 5.90
N PHE A 23 6.60 0.50 4.99
CA PHE A 23 7.39 1.40 4.16
C PHE A 23 7.00 2.85 4.41
N THR A 24 7.98 3.73 4.31
CA THR A 24 7.80 5.20 4.38
C THR A 24 8.08 5.87 3.04
N LEU A 25 8.71 5.15 2.11
CA LEU A 25 9.03 5.57 0.76
C LEU A 25 8.49 4.53 -0.23
N ASP A 26 7.99 5.01 -1.35
CA ASP A 26 7.62 4.15 -2.46
C ASP A 26 8.87 3.50 -3.09
N ASN A 27 8.77 2.21 -3.37
CA ASN A 27 9.85 1.38 -3.88
C ASN A 27 9.31 0.34 -4.89
N SER A 28 10.14 -0.58 -5.35
CA SER A 28 9.71 -1.61 -6.31
C SER A 28 8.55 -2.48 -5.79
N GLU A 29 8.48 -2.74 -4.49
CA GLU A 29 7.36 -3.52 -3.92
C GLU A 29 6.06 -2.72 -3.99
N THR A 30 6.07 -1.42 -3.67
CA THR A 30 4.82 -0.63 -3.66
C THR A 30 4.36 -0.22 -5.06
N VAL A 31 5.25 0.24 -5.93
CA VAL A 31 4.86 0.80 -7.25
C VAL A 31 4.78 -0.23 -8.36
N PHE A 32 5.44 -1.39 -8.21
CA PHE A 32 5.43 -2.42 -9.24
C PHE A 32 4.66 -3.64 -8.76
N GLU A 33 5.07 -4.28 -7.67
CA GLU A 33 4.42 -5.49 -7.20
C GLU A 33 2.96 -5.21 -6.75
N LEU A 34 2.73 -4.27 -5.83
CA LEU A 34 1.39 -3.97 -5.32
C LEU A 34 0.50 -3.22 -6.32
N ASP A 35 1.04 -2.21 -7.01
CA ASP A 35 0.24 -1.32 -7.85
C ASP A 35 0.00 -1.85 -9.27
N ILE A 36 0.92 -2.66 -9.81
CA ILE A 36 0.80 -3.21 -11.17
C ILE A 36 0.46 -4.71 -11.09
N GLU A 37 1.35 -5.55 -10.57
CA GLU A 37 1.17 -7.01 -10.65
C GLU A 37 -0.08 -7.49 -9.88
N HIS A 38 -0.26 -7.04 -8.64
CA HIS A 38 -1.42 -7.42 -7.85
C HIS A 38 -2.71 -6.78 -8.35
N ARG A 39 -2.64 -5.59 -8.94
CA ARG A 39 -3.78 -4.93 -9.60
C ARG A 39 -4.29 -5.74 -10.79
N GLU A 40 -3.41 -6.37 -11.57
CA GLU A 40 -3.83 -7.28 -12.64
C GLU A 40 -4.63 -8.48 -12.10
N ILE A 41 -4.26 -9.01 -10.93
CA ILE A 41 -4.99 -10.09 -10.26
C ILE A 41 -6.38 -9.60 -9.86
N ALA A 42 -6.47 -8.41 -9.24
CA ALA A 42 -7.73 -7.80 -8.83
C ALA A 42 -8.67 -7.53 -10.03
N GLN A 43 -8.11 -7.07 -11.16
CA GLN A 43 -8.87 -6.87 -12.40
C GLN A 43 -9.44 -8.18 -12.95
N LYS A 44 -8.65 -9.27 -12.98
CA LYS A 44 -9.12 -10.61 -13.43
C LYS A 44 -10.28 -11.12 -12.57
N ILE A 45 -10.28 -10.76 -11.30
CA ILE A 45 -11.29 -11.17 -10.32
C ILE A 45 -12.50 -10.22 -10.31
N LYS A 46 -12.43 -9.07 -11.02
CA LYS A 46 -13.47 -8.03 -11.09
C LYS A 46 -13.73 -7.36 -9.73
N TYR A 47 -12.67 -6.88 -9.08
CA TYR A 47 -12.83 -5.87 -8.02
C TYR A 47 -13.50 -4.62 -8.60
N GLU A 48 -14.36 -4.00 -7.81
CA GLU A 48 -14.94 -2.69 -8.09
C GLU A 48 -13.90 -1.58 -7.90
N ASP A 49 -13.21 -1.62 -6.76
CA ASP A 49 -12.15 -0.67 -6.41
C ASP A 49 -10.92 -1.43 -5.90
N TYR A 50 -9.76 -1.14 -6.48
CA TYR A 50 -8.46 -1.57 -5.97
C TYR A 50 -7.56 -0.34 -5.88
N ILE A 51 -7.26 0.09 -4.67
CA ILE A 51 -6.46 1.29 -4.41
C ILE A 51 -5.23 0.88 -3.65
N VAL A 52 -4.06 1.36 -4.07
CA VAL A 52 -2.82 1.28 -3.30
C VAL A 52 -2.54 2.68 -2.78
N ALA A 53 -2.41 2.84 -1.47
CA ALA A 53 -2.02 4.10 -0.88
C ALA A 53 -0.54 4.37 -1.14
N SER A 54 -0.19 5.55 -1.66
CA SER A 54 1.20 6.01 -1.70
C SER A 54 1.78 6.10 -0.30
N CYS A 55 3.07 5.82 -0.19
CA CYS A 55 3.80 6.03 1.05
C CYS A 55 3.87 7.52 1.41
N MET A 56 4.37 7.80 2.61
CA MET A 56 4.54 9.17 3.09
C MET A 56 5.51 9.99 2.23
N ASN A 57 6.48 9.34 1.59
CA ASN A 57 7.46 9.93 0.68
C ASN A 57 8.11 11.20 1.29
N ASP A 58 8.27 12.24 0.49
CA ASP A 58 8.79 13.55 0.86
C ASP A 58 7.70 14.50 1.39
N SER A 59 6.56 13.96 1.87
CA SER A 59 5.48 14.82 2.36
C SER A 59 5.92 15.68 3.54
N ASN A 60 5.60 16.97 3.48
CA ASN A 60 5.92 17.94 4.54
C ASN A 60 5.47 17.48 5.94
N LYS A 61 4.33 16.77 6.02
CA LYS A 61 3.81 16.22 7.28
C LYS A 61 4.75 15.15 7.85
N PHE A 62 5.28 14.27 7.01
CA PHE A 62 6.17 13.21 7.44
C PHE A 62 7.57 13.74 7.77
N THR A 63 8.10 14.66 6.97
CA THR A 63 9.33 15.39 7.31
C THR A 63 9.21 16.08 8.66
N LYS A 64 8.10 16.81 8.89
CA LYS A 64 7.83 17.45 10.18
C LYS A 64 7.75 16.43 11.32
N PHE A 65 7.05 15.31 11.10
CA PHE A 65 6.96 14.24 12.09
C PHE A 65 8.35 13.71 12.49
N ILE A 66 9.25 13.49 11.53
CA ILE A 66 10.63 13.05 11.83
C ILE A 66 11.36 14.11 12.66
N VAL A 67 11.30 15.38 12.27
CA VAL A 67 11.93 16.48 13.02
C VAL A 67 11.40 16.56 14.45
N ASP A 68 10.08 16.50 14.62
CA ASP A 68 9.42 16.54 15.92
C ASP A 68 9.83 15.33 16.78
N LYS A 69 10.04 14.15 16.18
CA LYS A 69 10.52 12.95 16.87
C LYS A 69 11.98 13.03 17.30
N VAL A 70 12.87 13.56 16.45
CA VAL A 70 14.29 13.74 16.78
C VAL A 70 14.46 14.75 17.91
N ASN A 71 13.70 15.84 17.91
CA ASN A 71 13.77 16.87 18.94
C ASN A 71 13.15 16.47 20.30
N ALA A 72 12.34 15.39 20.33
CA ALA A 72 11.73 14.88 21.55
C ALA A 72 12.66 13.94 22.34
N VAL A 73 13.87 13.67 21.82
CA VAL A 73 14.91 12.83 22.43
C VAL A 73 15.89 13.70 23.21
#